data_AF-A0A0P6R889-F1
#
_entry.id   AF-A0A0P6R889-F1
#
_cell.length_a   1.000
_cell.length_b   1.000
_cell.length_c   1.000
_cell.angle_alpha   90.00
_cell.angle_beta   90.00
_cell.angle_gamma   90.00
#
_symmetry.space_group_name_H-M   'P 1'
#
loop_
_entity.id
_entity.type
_entity.pdbx_description
1 polymer ?
#
loop_
_entity_poly.entity_id
_entity_poly.type
_entity_poly.pdbx_seq_one_letter_code
_entity_poly.pdbx_strand_id
1 'polypeptide(L)'
;MPSTRFTPGTDTVRAYRDALGCFATGVTVVTTLTQQGPLAITVNSFTSVSIEPPLLLWCPDRSSLRHDAFVAAERFAIHVLAEDQLTLAQHFARNAEGFSEGNWHKSTAGTPALDGYIARFECQKYESHPAGDHSIILGQVCEVETRPGNGLVFKRGQFGGFLEQI
;
A
#
# COMPACT_ATOMS: atom_id res chain seq x y z
N MET A 1 31.04 -13.19 -7.34
CA MET A 1 30.47 -13.55 -6.02
C MET A 1 29.67 -14.83 -6.17
N PRO A 2 29.82 -15.83 -5.28
CA PRO A 2 29.04 -17.06 -5.35
C PRO A 2 27.56 -16.78 -5.02
N SER A 3 26.66 -17.61 -5.56
CA SER A 3 25.23 -17.56 -5.23
C SER A 3 24.98 -18.25 -3.88
N THR A 4 24.07 -17.69 -3.08
CA THR A 4 23.63 -18.27 -1.81
C THR A 4 22.26 -18.92 -1.99
N ARG A 5 22.06 -20.13 -1.47
CA ARG A 5 20.77 -20.85 -1.49
C ARG A 5 20.37 -21.21 -0.06
N PHE A 6 19.10 -21.00 0.28
CA PHE A 6 18.50 -21.39 1.56
C PHE A 6 17.00 -21.67 1.37
N THR A 7 16.41 -22.42 2.30
CA THR A 7 14.95 -22.63 2.36
C THR A 7 14.37 -21.70 3.43
N PRO A 8 13.30 -20.91 3.15
CA PRO A 8 12.67 -20.08 4.16
C PRO A 8 12.19 -20.89 5.38
N GLY A 9 12.58 -20.46 6.58
CA GLY A 9 12.18 -21.02 7.87
C GLY A 9 12.57 -20.09 9.02
N THR A 10 12.33 -20.52 10.27
CA THR A 10 12.59 -19.72 11.48
C THR A 10 14.03 -19.21 11.56
N ASP A 11 15.00 -20.03 11.14
CA ASP A 11 16.43 -19.70 11.24
C ASP A 11 16.91 -18.82 10.07
N THR A 12 16.08 -18.64 9.03
CA THR A 12 16.43 -17.88 7.82
C THR A 12 15.49 -16.70 7.57
N VAL A 13 14.69 -16.27 8.57
CA VAL A 13 13.72 -15.18 8.41
C VAL A 13 14.37 -13.91 7.87
N ARG A 14 15.53 -13.53 8.41
CA ARG A 14 16.27 -12.34 7.96
C ARG A 14 16.72 -12.48 6.51
N ALA A 15 17.33 -13.62 6.15
CA ALA A 15 17.77 -13.88 4.78
C ALA A 15 16.60 -13.86 3.80
N TYR A 16 15.43 -14.37 4.20
CA TYR A 16 14.22 -14.33 3.38
C TYR A 16 13.70 -12.90 3.20
N ARG A 17 13.62 -12.10 4.27
CA ARG A 17 13.23 -10.68 4.20
C ARG A 17 14.20 -9.86 3.34
N ASP A 18 15.50 -10.10 3.46
CA ASP A 18 16.52 -9.44 2.64
C ASP A 18 16.39 -9.81 1.15
N ALA A 19 16.06 -11.07 0.85
CA ALA A 19 15.78 -11.53 -0.51
C ALA A 19 14.52 -10.87 -1.09
N LEU A 20 13.41 -10.81 -0.33
CA LEU A 20 12.18 -10.12 -0.73
C LEU A 20 12.44 -8.62 -1.01
N GLY A 21 13.23 -7.97 -0.14
CA GLY A 21 13.60 -6.57 -0.29
C GLY A 21 14.47 -6.25 -1.51
N CYS A 22 14.94 -7.26 -2.26
CA CYS A 22 15.62 -7.04 -3.53
C CYS A 22 14.66 -6.61 -4.65
N PHE A 23 13.38 -6.96 -4.55
CA PHE A 23 12.32 -6.44 -5.43
C PHE A 23 11.96 -5.02 -4.98
N ALA A 24 12.29 -4.04 -5.81
CA ALA A 24 11.94 -2.65 -5.56
C ALA A 24 10.45 -2.44 -5.85
N THR A 25 9.78 -1.66 -5.01
CA THR A 25 8.36 -1.36 -5.15
C THR A 25 8.14 0.15 -5.08
N GLY A 26 7.05 0.63 -5.65
CA GLY A 26 6.48 1.91 -5.21
C GLY A 26 6.01 1.83 -3.75
N VAL A 27 5.74 2.98 -3.15
CA VAL A 27 5.11 3.08 -1.84
C VAL A 27 3.70 3.61 -2.01
N THR A 28 2.74 2.99 -1.33
CA THR A 28 1.35 3.42 -1.36
C THR A 28 0.79 3.62 0.04
N VAL A 29 -0.25 4.45 0.15
CA VAL A 29 -1.11 4.51 1.34
C VAL A 29 -2.52 4.08 0.96
N VAL A 30 -3.01 3.05 1.63
CA VAL A 30 -4.40 2.61 1.50
C VAL A 30 -5.23 3.28 2.57
N THR A 31 -6.41 3.74 2.20
CA THR A 31 -7.32 4.46 3.07
C THR A 31 -8.72 3.87 2.98
N THR A 32 -9.47 3.92 4.08
CA THR A 32 -10.89 3.57 4.11
C THR A 32 -11.61 4.40 5.17
N LEU A 33 -12.92 4.54 5.04
CA LEU A 33 -13.74 5.22 6.03
C LEU A 33 -14.43 4.17 6.91
N THR A 34 -14.23 4.26 8.22
CA THR A 34 -14.90 3.40 9.22
C THR A 34 -15.95 4.19 10.00
N GLN A 35 -16.73 3.50 10.84
CA GLN A 35 -17.68 4.17 11.75
C GLN A 35 -16.98 5.09 12.78
N GLN A 36 -15.72 4.81 13.10
CA GLN A 36 -14.92 5.60 14.06
C GLN A 36 -14.16 6.74 13.38
N GLY A 37 -14.16 6.81 12.05
CA GLY A 37 -13.44 7.80 11.27
C GLY A 37 -12.55 7.20 10.17
N PRO A 38 -11.73 8.04 9.51
CA PRO A 38 -10.82 7.61 8.46
C PRO A 38 -9.69 6.73 9.02
N LEU A 39 -9.28 5.73 8.24
CA LEU A 39 -8.22 4.79 8.60
C LEU A 39 -7.24 4.62 7.44
N ALA A 40 -5.93 4.56 7.75
CA ALA A 40 -4.88 4.50 6.74
C ALA A 40 -3.76 3.52 7.10
N ILE A 41 -3.12 2.99 6.06
CA ILE A 41 -1.97 2.11 6.17
C ILE A 41 -1.02 2.29 5.00
N THR A 42 0.26 2.51 5.30
CA THR A 42 1.32 2.46 4.29
C THR A 42 1.57 1.02 3.90
N VAL A 43 1.55 0.72 2.60
CA VAL A 43 1.81 -0.61 2.06
C VAL A 43 2.65 -0.53 0.80
N ASN A 44 3.43 -1.57 0.58
CA ASN A 44 4.21 -1.76 -0.64
C ASN A 44 3.93 -3.12 -1.31
N SER A 45 2.89 -3.82 -0.86
CA SER A 45 2.38 -5.08 -1.43
C SER A 45 1.36 -4.86 -2.57
N PHE A 46 1.19 -3.61 -3.02
CA PHE A 46 0.31 -3.24 -4.13
C PHE A 46 0.74 -3.90 -5.45
N THR A 47 -0.23 -4.38 -6.23
CA THR A 47 -0.01 -4.93 -7.58
C THR A 47 -1.25 -4.79 -8.45
N SER A 48 -1.06 -4.45 -9.73
CA SER A 48 -2.11 -4.52 -10.76
C SER A 48 -2.40 -5.99 -11.12
N VAL A 49 -3.67 -6.35 -11.28
CA VAL A 49 -4.11 -7.74 -11.49
C VAL A 49 -4.76 -7.92 -12.86
N SER A 50 -5.66 -7.03 -13.25
CA SER A 50 -6.47 -7.18 -14.47
C SER A 50 -6.80 -5.82 -15.07
N ILE A 51 -6.93 -5.78 -16.40
CA ILE A 51 -7.41 -4.60 -17.13
C ILE A 51 -8.94 -4.64 -17.29
N GLU A 52 -9.52 -5.81 -17.56
CA GLU A 52 -10.97 -5.98 -17.73
C GLU A 52 -11.48 -7.24 -17.00
N PRO A 53 -12.23 -7.09 -15.89
CA PRO A 53 -12.48 -5.82 -15.18
C PRO A 53 -11.17 -5.25 -14.60
N PRO A 54 -11.09 -3.93 -14.33
CA PRO A 54 -9.89 -3.31 -13.80
C PRO A 54 -9.69 -3.69 -12.33
N LEU A 55 -8.77 -4.63 -12.08
CA LEU A 55 -8.50 -5.16 -10.74
C LEU A 55 -7.08 -4.86 -10.29
N LEU A 56 -6.94 -4.61 -8.99
CA LEU A 56 -5.68 -4.53 -8.28
C LEU A 56 -5.76 -5.32 -6.98
N LEU A 57 -4.62 -5.58 -6.35
CA LEU A 57 -4.55 -6.17 -5.03
C LEU A 57 -3.53 -5.48 -4.13
N TRP A 58 -3.67 -5.73 -2.83
CA TRP A 58 -2.69 -5.41 -1.80
C TRP A 58 -2.89 -6.35 -0.60
N CYS A 59 -1.89 -6.43 0.28
CA CYS A 59 -1.89 -7.39 1.38
C CYS A 59 -1.67 -6.72 2.74
N PRO A 60 -2.70 -6.52 3.59
CA PRO A 60 -2.51 -6.14 4.99
C PRO A 60 -2.04 -7.31 5.86
N ASP A 61 -1.11 -7.02 6.77
CA ASP A 61 -0.66 -7.93 7.83
C ASP A 61 -1.80 -8.20 8.83
N ARG A 62 -2.07 -9.47 9.14
CA ARG A 62 -3.13 -9.91 10.07
C ARG A 62 -2.87 -9.49 11.51
N SER A 63 -1.62 -9.20 11.87
CA SER A 63 -1.24 -8.67 13.19
C SER A 63 -1.50 -7.16 13.33
N SER A 64 -1.77 -6.45 12.23
CA SER A 64 -2.10 -5.04 12.26
C SER A 64 -3.45 -4.81 12.92
N LEU A 65 -3.52 -3.86 13.85
CA LEU A 65 -4.79 -3.41 14.46
C LEU A 65 -5.79 -2.84 13.42
N ARG A 66 -5.31 -2.54 12.21
CA ARG A 66 -6.11 -2.01 11.09
C ARG A 66 -6.66 -3.10 10.17
N HIS A 67 -6.17 -4.33 10.30
CA HIS A 67 -6.46 -5.43 9.40
C HIS A 67 -7.96 -5.65 9.23
N ASP A 68 -8.67 -5.87 10.33
CA ASP A 68 -10.09 -6.25 10.30
C ASP A 68 -10.96 -5.14 9.71
N ALA A 69 -10.61 -3.87 9.96
CA ALA A 69 -11.29 -2.74 9.36
C ALA A 69 -11.14 -2.71 7.82
N PHE A 70 -9.94 -2.98 7.29
CA PHE A 70 -9.73 -3.05 5.85
C PHE A 70 -10.35 -4.30 5.21
N VAL A 71 -10.31 -5.45 5.88
CA VAL A 71 -10.97 -6.67 5.41
C VAL A 71 -12.49 -6.50 5.40
N ALA A 72 -13.06 -5.79 6.38
CA ALA A 72 -14.50 -5.51 6.42
C ALA A 72 -14.93 -4.42 5.43
N ALA A 73 -14.05 -3.46 5.11
CA ALA A 73 -14.38 -2.32 4.24
C ALA A 73 -14.95 -2.74 2.88
N GLU A 74 -15.99 -2.04 2.42
CA GLU A 74 -16.55 -2.21 1.07
C GLU A 74 -15.86 -1.32 0.04
N ARG A 75 -15.29 -0.20 0.49
CA ARG A 75 -14.57 0.78 -0.34
C ARG A 75 -13.24 1.15 0.30
N PHE A 76 -12.25 1.38 -0.54
CA PHE A 76 -10.95 1.89 -0.13
C PHE A 76 -10.31 2.66 -1.29
N ALA A 77 -9.38 3.55 -0.97
CA ALA A 77 -8.56 4.23 -1.97
C ALA A 77 -7.08 3.90 -1.76
N ILE A 78 -6.37 3.65 -2.86
CA ILE A 78 -4.91 3.45 -2.87
C ILE A 78 -4.25 4.69 -3.45
N HIS A 79 -3.35 5.33 -2.70
CA HIS A 79 -2.58 6.49 -3.11
C HIS A 79 -1.14 6.06 -3.38
N VAL A 80 -0.65 6.16 -4.61
CA VAL A 80 0.76 5.99 -4.97
C VAL A 80 1.49 7.26 -4.58
N LEU A 81 2.43 7.16 -3.65
CA LEU A 81 3.07 8.32 -3.05
C LEU A 81 4.12 8.94 -3.98
N ALA A 82 4.19 10.27 -3.97
CA ALA A 82 5.28 11.01 -4.60
C ALA A 82 6.56 10.93 -3.75
N GLU A 83 7.72 11.16 -4.40
CA GLU A 83 9.05 11.05 -3.80
C GLU A 83 9.23 11.94 -2.55
N ASP A 84 8.58 13.10 -2.50
CA ASP A 84 8.61 14.04 -1.37
C ASP A 84 7.69 13.65 -0.20
N GLN A 85 6.89 12.59 -0.33
CA GLN A 85 5.93 12.13 0.69
C GLN A 85 6.49 11.08 1.64
N LEU A 86 7.81 11.02 1.83
CA LEU A 86 8.48 10.12 2.77
C LEU A 86 7.91 10.22 4.20
N THR A 87 7.71 11.44 4.70
CA THR A 87 7.17 11.67 6.05
C THR A 87 5.77 11.09 6.20
N LEU A 88 4.93 11.23 5.17
CA LEU A 88 3.57 10.68 5.13
C LEU A 88 3.60 9.14 5.12
N ALA A 89 4.49 8.55 4.32
CA ALA A 89 4.70 7.11 4.28
C ALA A 89 5.09 6.54 5.66
N GLN A 90 6.03 7.20 6.34
CA GLN A 90 6.48 6.78 7.67
C GLN A 90 5.40 6.95 8.74
N HIS A 91 4.61 8.02 8.64
CA HIS A 91 3.50 8.28 9.54
C HIS A 91 2.47 7.15 9.49
N PHE A 92 1.92 6.85 8.31
CA PHE A 92 0.89 5.81 8.16
C PHE A 92 1.44 4.39 8.23
N ALA A 93 2.77 4.20 8.23
CA ALA A 93 3.36 2.91 8.60
C ALA A 93 3.21 2.64 10.10
N ARG A 94 3.44 3.67 10.94
CA ARG A 94 3.48 3.55 12.41
C ARG A 94 2.15 3.85 13.10
N ASN A 95 1.43 4.88 12.65
CA ASN A 95 0.29 5.46 13.34
C ASN A 95 -1.01 5.16 12.59
N ALA A 96 -1.84 4.28 13.17
CA ALA A 96 -3.09 3.83 12.56
C ALA A 96 -4.16 4.94 12.44
N GLU A 97 -4.28 5.76 13.49
CA GLU A 97 -5.32 6.80 13.64
C GLU A 97 -4.81 8.20 13.27
N GLY A 98 -3.66 8.29 12.59
CA GLY A 98 -2.91 9.52 12.37
C GLY A 98 -3.55 10.57 11.45
N PHE A 99 -4.83 10.43 11.09
CA PHE A 99 -5.55 11.46 10.35
C PHE A 99 -5.82 12.72 11.16
N SER A 100 -5.69 12.69 12.49
CA SER A 100 -5.76 13.90 13.33
C SER A 100 -4.64 14.91 13.03
N GLU A 101 -3.56 14.49 12.37
CA GLU A 101 -2.43 15.34 11.94
C GLU A 101 -2.27 15.38 10.41
N GLY A 102 -3.10 14.66 9.66
CA GLY A 102 -2.99 14.50 8.21
C GLY A 102 -3.99 15.35 7.44
N ASN A 103 -3.52 16.10 6.43
CA ASN A 103 -4.39 16.75 5.45
C ASN A 103 -5.12 15.68 4.64
N TRP A 104 -6.41 15.50 4.92
CA TRP A 104 -7.28 14.64 4.13
C TRP A 104 -8.63 15.31 3.87
N HIS A 105 -9.31 14.87 2.83
CA HIS A 105 -10.67 15.28 2.50
C HIS A 105 -11.47 14.07 2.02
N LYS A 106 -12.80 14.15 2.09
CA LYS A 106 -13.65 13.07 1.57
C LYS A 106 -13.69 13.15 0.04
N SER A 107 -13.38 12.05 -0.65
CA SER A 107 -13.48 11.98 -2.11
C SER A 107 -14.93 11.95 -2.59
N THR A 108 -15.13 12.13 -3.90
CA THR A 108 -16.41 11.92 -4.59
C THR A 108 -16.94 10.50 -4.38
N ALA A 109 -16.07 9.50 -4.30
CA ALA A 109 -16.39 8.10 -4.01
C ALA A 109 -16.60 7.81 -2.50
N GLY A 110 -16.40 8.82 -1.64
CA GLY A 110 -16.68 8.75 -0.21
C GLY A 110 -15.57 8.17 0.67
N THR A 111 -14.40 7.87 0.10
CA THR A 111 -13.21 7.40 0.82
C THR A 111 -12.36 8.59 1.31
N PRO A 112 -11.46 8.40 2.29
CA PRO A 112 -10.51 9.44 2.69
C PRO A 112 -9.45 9.64 1.61
N ALA A 113 -9.33 10.85 1.10
CA ALA A 113 -8.34 11.23 0.10
C ALA A 113 -7.21 12.03 0.72
N LEU A 114 -5.97 11.68 0.35
CA LEU A 114 -4.76 12.42 0.70
C LEU A 114 -4.38 13.35 -0.45
N ASP A 115 -3.61 14.41 -0.22
CA ASP A 115 -3.11 15.27 -1.30
C ASP A 115 -1.69 14.88 -1.74
N GLY A 116 -1.27 15.34 -2.92
CA GLY A 116 0.13 15.26 -3.39
C GLY A 116 0.59 13.90 -3.92
N TYR A 117 -0.31 12.94 -4.12
CA TYR A 117 0.01 11.62 -4.68
C TYR A 117 0.30 11.68 -6.19
N ILE A 118 1.00 10.66 -6.71
CA ILE A 118 1.21 10.42 -8.15
C ILE A 118 -0.02 9.82 -8.80
N ALA A 119 -0.66 8.87 -8.14
CA ALA A 119 -1.91 8.28 -8.58
C ALA A 119 -2.80 7.93 -7.40
N ARG A 120 -4.12 8.04 -7.58
CA ARG A 120 -5.12 7.52 -6.65
C ARG A 120 -6.07 6.61 -7.40
N PHE A 121 -6.33 5.44 -6.81
CA PHE A 121 -7.29 4.47 -7.30
C PHE A 121 -8.42 4.32 -6.29
N GLU A 122 -9.63 4.74 -6.67
CA GLU A 122 -10.84 4.50 -5.89
C GLU A 122 -11.35 3.10 -6.18
N CYS A 123 -11.51 2.27 -5.14
CA CYS A 123 -11.81 0.86 -5.30
C CYS A 123 -13.08 0.47 -4.56
N GLN A 124 -13.89 -0.36 -5.19
CA GLN A 124 -14.83 -1.24 -4.50
C GLN A 124 -14.13 -2.57 -4.22
N LYS A 125 -14.24 -3.08 -2.99
CA LYS A 125 -13.68 -4.40 -2.65
C LYS A 125 -14.37 -5.47 -3.51
N TYR A 126 -13.56 -6.22 -4.24
CA TYR A 126 -14.01 -7.32 -5.09
C TYR A 126 -14.03 -8.62 -4.29
N GLU A 127 -12.91 -8.97 -3.64
CA GLU A 127 -12.80 -10.17 -2.81
C GLU A 127 -11.67 -10.05 -1.78
N SER A 128 -11.64 -10.93 -0.78
CA SER A 128 -10.52 -11.06 0.15
C SER A 128 -10.21 -12.53 0.45
N HIS A 129 -8.94 -12.91 0.48
CA HIS A 129 -8.49 -14.27 0.73
C HIS A 129 -7.42 -14.34 1.84
N PRO A 130 -7.45 -15.33 2.75
CA PRO A 130 -6.34 -15.59 3.66
C PRO A 130 -5.07 -16.01 2.90
N ALA A 131 -3.91 -15.49 3.31
CA ALA A 131 -2.62 -15.81 2.72
C ALA A 131 -1.50 -15.82 3.77
N GLY A 132 -1.44 -16.87 4.58
CA GLY A 132 -0.46 -16.98 5.67
C GLY A 132 -0.71 -15.96 6.77
N ASP A 133 0.30 -15.13 7.06
CA ASP A 133 0.23 -14.04 8.04
C ASP A 133 -0.39 -12.74 7.46
N HIS A 134 -0.78 -12.75 6.20
CA HIS A 134 -1.48 -11.64 5.54
C HIS A 134 -2.86 -12.07 5.03
N SER A 135 -3.69 -11.09 4.68
CA SER A 135 -4.83 -11.29 3.79
C SER A 135 -4.51 -10.66 2.44
N ILE A 136 -5.03 -11.21 1.34
CA ILE A 136 -5.01 -10.58 0.02
C ILE A 136 -6.36 -9.88 -0.15
N ILE A 137 -6.36 -8.58 -0.42
CA ILE A 137 -7.57 -7.82 -0.74
C ILE A 137 -7.52 -7.46 -2.22
N LEU A 138 -8.50 -7.93 -2.99
CA LEU A 138 -8.73 -7.54 -4.38
C LEU A 138 -9.71 -6.35 -4.41
N GLY A 139 -9.37 -5.33 -5.17
CA GLY A 139 -10.24 -4.18 -5.45
C GLY A 139 -10.53 -4.04 -6.93
N GLN A 140 -11.79 -3.79 -7.27
CA GLN A 140 -12.17 -3.30 -8.59
C GLN A 140 -12.08 -1.78 -8.60
N VAL A 141 -11.30 -1.26 -9.54
CA VAL A 141 -11.07 0.19 -9.69
C VAL A 141 -12.31 0.82 -10.34
N CYS A 142 -12.85 1.85 -9.69
CA CYS A 142 -14.02 2.59 -10.16
C CYS A 142 -13.66 3.99 -10.69
N GLU A 143 -12.59 4.60 -10.16
CA GLU A 143 -12.11 5.92 -10.57
C GLU A 143 -10.58 6.00 -10.39
N VAL A 144 -9.91 6.76 -11.26
CA VAL A 144 -8.46 6.99 -11.22
C VAL A 144 -8.18 8.48 -11.36
N GLU A 145 -7.34 9.03 -10.49
CA GLU A 145 -6.76 10.37 -10.62
C GLU A 145 -5.23 10.25 -10.67
N THR A 146 -4.58 11.03 -11.53
CA THR A 146 -3.12 11.02 -11.68
C THR A 146 -2.55 12.43 -11.67
N ARG A 147 -1.30 12.56 -11.19
CA ARG A 147 -0.52 13.80 -11.20
C ARG A 147 0.90 13.51 -11.71
N PRO A 148 1.54 14.47 -12.39
CA PRO A 148 2.94 14.33 -12.78
C PRO A 148 3.86 14.32 -11.56
N GLY A 149 5.00 13.64 -11.68
CA GLY A 149 6.04 13.59 -10.65
C GLY A 149 6.66 12.20 -10.54
N ASN A 150 7.70 12.10 -9.70
CA ASN A 150 8.36 10.83 -9.41
C ASN A 150 7.71 10.15 -8.21
N GLY A 151 7.55 8.83 -8.30
CA GLY A 151 7.04 8.02 -7.19
C GLY A 151 8.11 7.72 -6.15
N LEU A 152 7.70 7.63 -4.89
CA LEU A 152 8.55 7.14 -3.79
C LEU A 152 8.82 5.64 -3.99
N VAL A 153 10.09 5.27 -3.96
CA VAL A 153 10.55 3.88 -4.11
C VAL A 153 10.99 3.33 -2.75
N PHE A 154 10.69 2.06 -2.51
CA PHE A 154 11.19 1.30 -1.37
C PHE A 154 11.96 0.07 -1.85
N LYS A 155 13.18 -0.11 -1.34
CA LYS A 155 14.04 -1.25 -1.67
C LYS A 155 15.00 -1.53 -0.51
N ARG A 156 15.15 -2.80 -0.13
CA ARG A 156 16.05 -3.26 0.96
C ARG A 156 15.93 -2.44 2.26
N GLY A 157 14.70 -2.09 2.66
CA GLY A 157 14.48 -1.32 3.89
C GLY A 157 14.77 0.18 3.77
N GLN A 158 15.09 0.67 2.58
CA GLN A 158 15.45 2.06 2.33
C GLN A 158 14.44 2.71 1.39
N PHE A 159 14.18 4.00 1.63
CA PHE A 159 13.41 4.87 0.74
C PHE A 159 14.34 5.58 -0.23
N GLY A 160 13.84 5.88 -1.43
CA GLY A 160 14.54 6.68 -2.42
C GLY A 160 13.61 7.10 -3.57
N GLY A 161 14.20 7.71 -4.60
CA GLY A 161 13.50 8.07 -5.83
C GLY A 161 13.77 7.10 -6.98
N PHE A 162 13.01 7.27 -8.05
CA PHE A 162 13.30 6.64 -9.33
C PHE A 162 14.21 7.54 -10.16
N LEU A 163 15.29 6.97 -10.71
CA LEU A 163 16.17 7.68 -11.64
C LEU A 163 15.95 7.12 -13.04
N GLU A 164 15.44 7.95 -13.94
CA GLU A 164 15.25 7.58 -15.34
C GLU A 164 16.59 7.23 -15.97
N GLN A 165 16.62 6.13 -16.74
CA GLN A 165 17.75 5.82 -17.59
C GLN A 165 17.58 6.56 -18.91
N ILE A 166 18.53 7.45 -19.21
CA ILE A 166 18.65 8.16 -20.49
C ILE A 166 19.37 7.27 -21.50
#